data_AF-R7JDQ7-F1
#
_entry.id   AF-R7JDQ7-F1
#
_cell.length_a   1.000
_cell.length_b   1.000
_cell.length_c   1.000
_cell.angle_alpha   90.00
_cell.angle_beta   90.00
_cell.angle_gamma   90.00
#
_symmetry.space_group_name_H-M   'P 1'
#
loop_
_entity.id
_entity.type
_entity.pdbx_description
1 polymer ?
#
loop_
_entity_poly.entity_id
_entity_poly.type
_entity_poly.pdbx_seq_one_letter_code
_entity_poly.pdbx_strand_id
1 'polypeptide(L)'
;MREDTPYMIERIIAALTYLTMGMVGFIWLIAGLFTKARLKPFLQYHIFQSIFIALGFTVLSIFIGWLSNLLSFIPIINRLVAQITFLLNMPLIFDYSLLQAVIYAILIYLAVTAFMGKYSYIPWVSDIIDQNISR
;
A
#
# COMPACT_ATOMS: atom_id res chain seq x y z
N MET A 1 -9.19 15.49 -18.44
CA MET A 1 -9.49 14.66 -19.62
C MET A 1 -9.16 13.22 -19.32
N ARG A 2 -10.12 12.31 -19.49
CA ARG A 2 -9.99 10.94 -20.04
C ARG A 2 -11.31 10.21 -19.77
N GLU A 3 -12.23 10.32 -20.73
CA GLU A 3 -13.42 9.47 -20.84
C GLU A 3 -12.99 8.05 -21.22
N ASP A 4 -12.24 7.38 -20.35
CA ASP A 4 -11.87 5.98 -20.55
C ASP A 4 -12.29 5.26 -19.28
N THR A 5 -13.58 4.94 -19.23
CA THR A 5 -14.16 4.21 -18.10
C THR A 5 -13.38 2.90 -17.92
N PRO A 6 -12.87 2.61 -16.71
CA PRO A 6 -12.07 1.42 -16.51
C PRO A 6 -12.95 0.18 -16.70
N TYR A 7 -12.44 -0.81 -17.41
CA TYR A 7 -13.13 -2.08 -17.59
C TYR A 7 -13.30 -2.77 -16.23
N MET A 8 -14.32 -3.63 -16.12
CA MET A 8 -14.56 -4.39 -14.88
C MET A 8 -13.33 -5.18 -14.44
N ILE A 9 -12.61 -5.78 -15.38
CA ILE A 9 -11.39 -6.54 -15.08
C ILE A 9 -10.28 -5.63 -14.51
N GLU A 10 -10.12 -4.42 -15.03
CA GLU A 10 -9.14 -3.44 -14.53
C GLU A 10 -9.49 -2.99 -13.10
N ARG A 11 -10.78 -2.83 -12.79
CA ARG A 11 -11.26 -2.50 -11.44
C ARG A 11 -11.00 -3.63 -10.45
N ILE A 12 -11.19 -4.88 -10.88
CA ILE A 12 -10.89 -6.08 -10.06
C ILE A 12 -9.39 -6.15 -9.78
N ILE A 13 -8.55 -6.03 -10.80
CA ILE A 13 -7.09 -6.09 -10.64
C ILE A 13 -6.60 -4.92 -9.78
N ALA A 14 -7.14 -3.72 -10.00
CA ALA A 14 -6.83 -2.54 -9.19
C ALA A 14 -7.18 -2.75 -7.71
N ALA A 15 -8.32 -3.37 -7.40
CA ALA A 15 -8.69 -3.69 -6.03
C ALA A 15 -7.77 -4.77 -5.42
N LEU A 16 -7.53 -5.86 -6.17
CA LEU A 16 -6.69 -6.97 -5.73
C LEU A 16 -5.23 -6.56 -5.50
N THR A 17 -4.73 -5.56 -6.23
CA THR A 17 -3.36 -5.07 -6.03
C THR A 17 -3.17 -4.46 -4.64
N TYR A 18 -4.19 -3.83 -4.03
CA TYR A 18 -4.07 -3.33 -2.66
C TYR A 18 -4.13 -4.47 -1.64
N LEU A 19 -5.04 -5.43 -1.82
CA LEU A 19 -5.19 -6.58 -0.92
C LEU A 19 -3.96 -7.49 -0.90
N THR A 20 -3.19 -7.51 -1.98
CA THR A 20 -1.96 -8.31 -2.13
C THR A 20 -0.68 -7.48 -2.03
N MET A 21 -0.76 -6.25 -1.52
CA MET A 21 0.40 -5.37 -1.35
C MET A 21 1.23 -5.20 -2.63
N GLY A 22 0.57 -5.06 -3.77
CA GLY A 22 1.19 -4.87 -5.08
C GLY A 22 1.46 -6.15 -5.87
N MET A 23 1.35 -7.34 -5.27
CA MET A 23 1.74 -8.59 -5.96
C MET A 23 0.88 -8.88 -7.19
N VAL A 24 -0.44 -8.76 -7.10
CA VAL A 24 -1.33 -8.96 -8.26
C VAL A 24 -1.04 -7.93 -9.36
N GLY A 25 -0.81 -6.67 -8.99
CA GLY A 25 -0.41 -5.63 -9.94
C GLY A 25 0.94 -5.92 -10.61
N PHE A 26 1.91 -6.43 -9.84
CA PHE A 26 3.22 -6.84 -10.36
C PHE A 26 3.12 -7.99 -11.35
N ILE A 27 2.33 -9.03 -11.03
CA ILE A 27 2.05 -10.13 -11.97
C ILE A 27 1.38 -9.59 -13.24
N TRP A 28 0.45 -8.65 -13.10
CA TRP A 28 -0.24 -8.04 -14.24
C TRP A 28 0.69 -7.20 -15.13
N LEU A 29 1.65 -6.49 -14.54
CA LEU A 29 2.71 -5.79 -15.30
C LEU A 29 3.52 -6.78 -16.13
N ILE A 30 3.94 -7.91 -15.53
CA ILE A 30 4.68 -8.96 -16.24
C ILE A 30 3.84 -9.54 -17.39
N ALA A 31 2.57 -9.87 -17.14
CA ALA A 31 1.67 -10.37 -18.18
C ALA A 31 1.47 -9.35 -19.34
N GLY A 32 1.42 -8.06 -19.02
CA GLY A 32 1.37 -6.98 -20.01
C GLY A 32 2.58 -6.92 -20.92
N LEU A 33 3.78 -7.27 -20.42
CA LEU A 33 5.00 -7.33 -21.23
C LEU A 33 4.93 -8.43 -22.29
N PHE A 34 4.40 -9.61 -21.96
CA PHE A 34 4.25 -10.72 -22.92
C PHE A 34 3.15 -10.47 -23.94
N THR A 35 2.03 -9.87 -23.52
CA THR A 35 0.89 -9.59 -24.40
C THR A 35 1.07 -8.32 -25.23
N LYS A 36 2.11 -7.52 -24.96
CA LYS A 36 2.34 -6.18 -25.53
C LYS A 36 1.14 -5.24 -25.35
N ALA A 37 0.27 -5.52 -24.37
CA ALA A 37 -0.90 -4.72 -24.07
C ALA A 37 -0.48 -3.45 -23.34
N ARG A 38 -0.94 -2.28 -23.81
CA ARG A 38 -0.77 -1.03 -23.08
C ARG A 38 -1.77 -0.99 -21.92
N LEU A 39 -1.25 -0.80 -20.72
CA LEU A 39 -2.06 -0.61 -19.53
C LEU A 39 -2.72 0.76 -19.57
N LYS A 40 -4.02 0.82 -19.26
CA LYS A 40 -4.71 2.11 -19.11
C LYS A 40 -4.13 2.88 -17.92
N PRO A 41 -4.17 4.23 -17.96
CA PRO A 41 -3.71 5.08 -16.87
C PRO A 41 -4.32 4.72 -15.51
N PHE A 42 -5.59 4.34 -15.48
CA PHE A 42 -6.29 3.88 -14.27
C PHE A 42 -5.58 2.70 -13.60
N LEU A 43 -5.29 1.67 -14.37
CA LEU A 43 -4.68 0.46 -13.84
C LEU A 43 -3.22 0.69 -13.45
N GLN A 44 -2.48 1.46 -14.25
CA GLN A 44 -1.12 1.88 -13.91
C GLN A 44 -1.08 2.62 -12.58
N TYR A 45 -2.01 3.55 -12.36
CA TYR A 45 -2.10 4.35 -11.14
C TYR A 45 -2.22 3.47 -9.89
N HIS A 46 -3.20 2.58 -9.86
CA HIS A 46 -3.44 1.73 -8.69
C HIS A 46 -2.33 0.70 -8.47
N ILE A 47 -1.77 0.12 -9.55
CA ILE A 47 -0.64 -0.80 -9.44
C ILE A 47 0.57 -0.09 -8.82
N PHE A 48 0.99 1.05 -9.38
CA PHE A 48 2.13 1.78 -8.83
C PHE A 48 1.86 2.28 -7.41
N GLN A 49 0.65 2.74 -7.12
CA GLN A 49 0.28 3.20 -5.77
C GLN A 49 0.40 2.07 -4.75
N SER A 50 -0.13 0.88 -5.05
CA SER A 50 -0.02 -0.27 -4.15
C SER A 50 1.44 -0.69 -3.90
N ILE A 51 2.28 -0.68 -4.94
CA ILE A 51 3.71 -1.00 -4.84
C ILE A 51 4.44 0.05 -4.00
N PHE A 52 4.20 1.35 -4.24
CA PHE A 52 4.80 2.43 -3.46
C PHE A 52 4.42 2.35 -1.98
N ILE A 53 3.16 2.07 -1.66
CA ILE A 53 2.70 1.87 -0.28
C ILE A 53 3.43 0.69 0.36
N ALA A 54 3.52 -0.45 -0.34
CA ALA A 54 4.19 -1.65 0.18
C ALA A 54 5.68 -1.42 0.44
N LEU A 55 6.38 -0.75 -0.48
CA LEU A 55 7.78 -0.36 -0.31
C LEU A 55 7.94 0.64 0.84
N GLY A 56 7.09 1.67 0.91
CA GLY A 56 7.11 2.66 1.99
C GLY A 56 6.92 2.02 3.36
N PHE A 57 5.96 1.10 3.49
CA PHE A 57 5.74 0.35 4.72
C PHE A 57 6.94 -0.51 5.12
N THR A 58 7.57 -1.16 4.13
CA THR A 58 8.76 -2.00 4.35
C THR A 58 9.94 -1.15 4.84
N VAL A 59 10.21 -0.02 4.17
CA VAL A 59 11.29 0.91 4.55
C VAL A 59 11.05 1.48 5.95
N LEU A 60 9.82 1.91 6.26
CA LEU A 60 9.46 2.39 7.60
C LEU A 60 9.65 1.31 8.66
N SER A 61 9.24 0.08 8.38
CA SER A 61 9.39 -1.04 9.33
C SER A 61 10.86 -1.34 9.63
N ILE A 62 11.71 -1.36 8.60
CA ILE A 62 13.17 -1.54 8.76
C ILE A 62 13.75 -0.38 9.56
N PHE A 63 13.38 0.86 9.24
CA PHE A 63 13.88 2.04 9.94
C PHE A 63 13.49 2.06 11.42
N ILE A 64 12.23 1.74 11.74
CA ILE A 64 11.75 1.63 13.13
C ILE A 64 12.49 0.51 13.87
N GLY A 65 12.71 -0.63 13.24
CA GLY A 65 13.47 -1.74 13.82
C GLY A 65 14.92 -1.34 14.11
N TRP A 66 15.57 -0.67 13.16
CA TRP A 66 16.92 -0.14 13.35
C TRP A 66 16.99 0.89 14.48
N LEU A 67 16.05 1.85 14.52
CA LEU A 67 15.98 2.86 15.56
C LEU A 67 15.73 2.23 16.94
N SER A 68 14.86 1.22 17.01
CA SER A 68 14.57 0.50 18.27
C SER A 68 15.81 -0.20 18.80
N ASN A 69 16.61 -0.82 17.92
CA ASN A 69 17.89 -1.42 18.31
C ASN A 69 18.86 -0.37 18.85
N LEU A 70 18.97 0.79 18.22
CA LEU A 70 19.82 1.89 18.70
C LEU A 70 19.35 2.43 20.06
N LEU A 71 18.05 2.59 20.26
CA LEU A 71 17.50 3.10 21.51
C LEU A 71 17.59 2.08 22.66
N SER A 72 17.77 0.80 22.35
CA SER A 72 17.85 -0.28 23.33
C SER A 72 19.09 -0.19 24.25
N PHE A 73 20.15 0.53 23.82
CA PHE A 73 21.36 0.75 24.63
C PHE A 73 21.10 1.55 25.91
N ILE A 74 20.02 2.33 25.96
CA ILE A 74 19.65 3.14 27.13
C ILE A 74 18.53 2.40 27.89
N PRO A 75 18.77 1.89 29.12
CA PRO A 75 17.83 1.00 29.82
C PRO A 75 16.42 1.57 30.02
N ILE A 76 16.28 2.86 30.30
CA ILE A 76 14.99 3.52 30.52
C ILE A 76 14.24 3.68 29.18
N ILE A 77 14.94 4.11 28.14
CA ILE A 77 14.34 4.30 26.80
C ILE A 77 13.91 2.96 26.21
N ASN A 78 14.72 1.91 26.39
CA ASN A 78 14.38 0.56 25.94
C ASN A 78 13.03 0.09 26.51
N ARG A 79 12.77 0.32 27.81
CA ARG A 79 11.50 -0.03 28.44
C ARG A 79 10.33 0.74 27.85
N LEU A 80 10.50 2.04 27.59
CA LEU A 80 9.46 2.87 26.97
C LEU A 80 9.15 2.43 25.54
N VAL A 81 10.17 2.18 24.73
CA VAL A 81 10.01 1.68 23.36
C VAL A 81 9.30 0.32 23.37
N ALA A 82 9.72 -0.60 24.25
CA ALA A 82 9.09 -1.91 24.38
C ALA A 82 7.61 -1.81 24.77
N GLN A 83 7.24 -0.90 25.69
CA GLN A 83 5.84 -0.67 26.06
C GLN A 83 5.01 -0.09 24.90
N ILE A 84 5.55 0.88 24.15
CA ILE A 84 4.88 1.45 22.97
C ILE A 84 4.69 0.36 21.90
N THR A 85 5.74 -0.40 21.59
CA THR A 85 5.67 -1.50 20.62
C THR A 85 4.67 -2.55 21.06
N PHE A 86 4.63 -2.91 22.34
CA PHE A 86 3.65 -3.83 22.88
C PHE A 86 2.23 -3.31 22.68
N LEU A 87 1.93 -2.06 23.05
CA LEU A 87 0.58 -1.49 22.90
C LEU A 87 0.12 -1.44 21.44
N LEU A 88 1.03 -1.09 20.51
CA LEU A 88 0.71 -1.03 19.08
C LEU A 88 0.51 -2.42 18.45
N ASN A 89 1.18 -3.45 18.97
CA ASN A 89 1.14 -4.82 18.47
C ASN A 89 0.23 -5.76 19.28
N MET A 90 -0.33 -5.30 20.40
CA MET A 90 -1.23 -6.09 21.22
C MET A 90 -2.48 -6.47 20.40
N PRO A 91 -2.90 -7.74 20.40
CA PRO A 91 -4.10 -8.17 19.71
C PRO A 91 -5.33 -7.49 20.31
N LEU A 92 -6.16 -6.89 19.46
CA LEU A 92 -7.38 -6.18 19.88
C LEU A 92 -8.63 -6.82 19.29
N ILE A 93 -8.71 -6.91 17.95
CA ILE A 93 -9.93 -7.32 17.24
C ILE A 93 -9.59 -8.51 16.35
N PHE A 94 -10.22 -9.67 16.58
CA PHE A 94 -9.95 -10.91 15.84
C PHE A 94 -8.45 -11.27 15.77
N ASP A 95 -7.74 -11.10 16.89
CA ASP A 95 -6.28 -11.29 17.01
C ASP A 95 -5.41 -10.34 16.17
N TYR A 96 -6.00 -9.40 15.44
CA TYR A 96 -5.26 -8.33 14.78
C TYR A 96 -4.86 -7.25 15.77
N SER A 97 -3.63 -6.77 15.63
CA SER A 97 -3.15 -5.64 16.41
C SER A 97 -3.81 -4.33 15.98
N LEU A 98 -3.75 -3.30 16.85
CA LEU A 98 -4.25 -1.96 16.51
C LEU A 98 -3.64 -1.46 15.20
N LEU A 99 -2.33 -1.61 15.06
CA LEU A 99 -1.59 -1.19 13.88
C LEU A 99 -2.07 -1.94 12.62
N GLN A 100 -2.24 -3.26 12.72
CA GLN A 100 -2.73 -4.08 11.61
C GLN A 100 -4.15 -3.70 11.21
N ALA A 101 -5.04 -3.46 12.18
CA ALA A 101 -6.41 -3.04 11.91
C ALA A 101 -6.45 -1.72 11.13
N VAL A 102 -5.62 -0.73 11.50
CA VAL A 102 -5.52 0.55 10.79
C VAL A 102 -4.98 0.35 9.36
N ILE A 103 -3.93 -0.45 9.20
CA ILE A 103 -3.35 -0.75 7.87
C ILE A 103 -4.40 -1.41 6.98
N TYR A 104 -5.08 -2.44 7.47
CA TYR A 104 -6.11 -3.12 6.69
C TYR A 104 -7.31 -2.24 6.38
N ALA A 105 -7.73 -1.37 7.30
CA ALA A 105 -8.78 -0.40 7.02
C ALA A 105 -8.39 0.52 5.85
N ILE A 106 -7.14 1.01 5.81
CA ILE A 106 -6.63 1.82 4.70
C ILE A 106 -6.60 1.01 3.39
N LEU A 107 -6.09 -0.21 3.41
CA LEU A 107 -6.02 -1.06 2.20
C LEU A 107 -7.39 -1.43 1.67
N ILE A 108 -8.34 -1.76 2.56
CA ILE A 108 -9.73 -2.04 2.20
C ILE A 108 -10.38 -0.79 1.61
N TYR A 109 -10.18 0.38 2.22
CA TYR A 109 -10.67 1.64 1.68
C TYR A 109 -10.19 1.85 0.24
N LEU A 110 -8.87 1.73 0.00
CA LEU A 110 -8.26 1.88 -1.32
C LEU A 110 -8.76 0.81 -2.32
N ALA A 111 -8.91 -0.42 -1.87
CA ALA A 111 -9.41 -1.52 -2.70
C ALA A 111 -10.86 -1.28 -3.12
N VAL A 112 -11.73 -0.85 -2.19
CA VAL A 112 -13.14 -0.58 -2.47
C VAL A 112 -13.28 0.62 -3.42
N THR A 113 -12.56 1.70 -3.18
CA THR A 113 -12.63 2.89 -4.05
C THR A 113 -12.05 2.62 -5.44
N ALA A 114 -10.97 1.85 -5.55
CA ALA A 114 -10.46 1.35 -6.83
C ALA A 114 -11.47 0.42 -7.51
N PHE A 115 -12.12 -0.46 -6.76
CA PHE A 115 -13.19 -1.30 -7.30
C PHE A 115 -14.38 -0.47 -7.79
N MET A 116 -14.67 0.70 -7.21
CA MET A 116 -15.67 1.64 -7.72
C MET A 116 -15.22 2.41 -8.98
N GLY A 117 -13.98 2.24 -9.44
CA GLY A 117 -13.41 2.95 -10.59
C GLY A 117 -12.93 4.37 -10.24
N LYS A 118 -12.67 4.66 -8.96
CA LYS A 118 -12.22 5.99 -8.49
C LYS A 118 -10.72 6.00 -8.24
N TYR A 119 -10.05 7.05 -8.71
CA TYR A 119 -8.65 7.35 -8.36
C TYR A 119 -8.59 7.74 -6.89
N SER A 120 -7.97 6.87 -6.09
CA SER A 120 -8.00 6.97 -4.63
C SER A 120 -6.76 7.70 -4.15
N TYR A 121 -6.96 8.92 -3.64
CA TYR A 121 -5.86 9.82 -3.32
C TYR A 121 -5.22 9.51 -1.97
N ILE A 122 -3.89 9.39 -1.98
CA ILE A 122 -3.03 9.41 -0.81
C ILE A 122 -2.03 10.56 -1.01
N PRO A 123 -2.00 11.55 -0.11
CA PRO A 123 -1.03 12.65 -0.20
C PRO A 123 0.40 12.12 -0.40
N TRP A 124 1.20 12.83 -1.19
CA TRP A 124 2.58 12.46 -1.57
C TRP A 124 2.68 11.27 -2.53
N VAL A 125 2.07 10.14 -2.19
CA VAL A 125 2.15 8.92 -3.02
C VAL A 125 1.45 9.15 -4.35
N SER A 126 0.20 9.59 -4.31
CA SER A 126 -0.58 9.85 -5.52
C SER A 126 0.01 10.98 -6.35
N ASP A 127 0.56 12.03 -5.72
CA ASP A 127 1.19 13.15 -6.43
C ASP A 127 2.42 12.70 -7.24
N ILE A 128 3.27 11.84 -6.67
CA ILE A 128 4.41 11.26 -7.37
C ILE A 128 3.93 10.43 -8.56
N ILE A 129 2.88 9.64 -8.38
CA ILE A 129 2.39 8.73 -9.41
C ILE A 129 1.74 9.50 -10.56
N ASP A 130 0.90 10.49 -10.25
CA ASP A 130 0.21 11.30 -11.25
C ASP A 130 1.19 12.02 -12.17
N GLN A 131 2.30 12.54 -11.62
CA GLN A 131 3.38 13.16 -12.41
C GLN A 131 4.05 12.19 -13.39
N ASN A 132 4.04 10.88 -13.11
CA ASN A 132 4.71 9.86 -13.92
C ASN A 132 3.78 9.15 -14.91
N ILE A 133 2.46 9.18 -14.70
CA ILE A 133 1.46 8.52 -15.58
C ILE A 133 0.83 9.49 -16.57
N SER A 134 0.85 10.80 -16.30
CA SER A 134 0.22 11.82 -17.15
C SER A 134 1.06 12.29 -18.35
N ARG A 135 2.07 11.53 -18.78
CA ARG A 135 2.85 11.82 -20.01
C ARG A 135 2.28 11.13 -21.25
#